data_AF-A0A2R5EWJ6-F1
#
_entry.id   AF-A0A2R5EWJ6-F1
#
_cell.length_a   1.000
_cell.length_b   1.000
_cell.length_c   1.000
_cell.angle_alpha   90.00
_cell.angle_beta   90.00
_cell.angle_gamma   90.00
#
_symmetry.space_group_name_H-M   'P 1'
#
loop_
_entity.id
_entity.type
_entity.pdbx_description
1 polymer ?
#
loop_
_entity_poly.entity_id
_entity_poly.type
_entity_poly.pdbx_seq_one_letter_code
_entity_poly.pdbx_strand_id
1 'polypeptide(L)'
;MNTTIKKAFVTLTAVSCLACGASLAAAQPLEIVPISAPITGEIIPISAPINGEIVPISATDYVIAHQNKLAPVRVYGQAASIEENRITLENNNDNAEFPSIVLNIGENTRILNAVDGLPMKLEDIRENETLYAYVGPAMTMSLPPISNAELIIAGIPADFAVPTYAEIEGVKKGTDGSVVLKTNQDVDFTITTDTTLIPFLTKNIITVDHLRPGSKVLVWSQAVTEDGKQAADAGTANKVVAFPYEYAGYVEAGLEGLSVNGEALELTEDEAPYAADGHLMLPLRKLAEALGYEIKWNAETSGIEVVNGNNVLYSLTARGSEVTTGDGETRELFATSVVKDGVTFLTADDLIALNEVKIVK
;
A
#
# COMPACT_ATOMS: atom_id res chain seq x y z
N MET A 1 -52.04 -51.11 6.17
CA MET A 1 -52.91 -51.44 7.31
C MET A 1 -52.09 -51.32 8.59
N ASN A 2 -52.61 -50.47 9.50
CA ASN A 2 -52.44 -50.33 10.96
C ASN A 2 -51.06 -50.44 11.65
N THR A 3 -50.53 -49.36 12.23
CA THR A 3 -50.71 -48.82 13.63
C THR A 3 -50.32 -49.78 14.77
N THR A 4 -49.39 -49.38 15.65
CA THR A 4 -49.68 -48.88 17.03
C THR A 4 -48.39 -48.60 17.86
N ILE A 5 -48.21 -47.31 18.19
CA ILE A 5 -47.72 -46.62 19.40
C ILE A 5 -47.24 -47.44 20.62
N LYS A 6 -46.15 -46.97 21.29
CA LYS A 6 -46.13 -46.72 22.76
C LYS A 6 -45.02 -45.74 23.21
N LYS A 7 -45.44 -44.87 24.14
CA LYS A 7 -44.79 -43.70 24.75
C LYS A 7 -43.76 -44.08 25.83
N ALA A 8 -42.82 -43.17 26.13
CA ALA A 8 -42.18 -43.09 27.44
C ALA A 8 -42.03 -41.62 27.88
N PHE A 9 -42.67 -41.33 29.02
CA PHE A 9 -42.56 -40.17 29.90
C PHE A 9 -41.57 -40.53 31.03
N VAL A 10 -40.99 -39.54 31.73
CA VAL A 10 -40.56 -39.52 33.17
C VAL A 10 -39.56 -38.36 33.33
N THR A 11 -39.98 -37.18 33.78
CA THR A 11 -40.16 -36.66 35.17
C THR A 11 -38.91 -36.11 35.86
N LEU A 12 -39.17 -34.92 36.39
CA LEU A 12 -38.36 -33.87 37.01
C LEU A 12 -38.06 -34.19 38.49
N THR A 13 -36.86 -33.85 38.96
CA THR A 13 -36.58 -33.70 40.40
C THR A 13 -35.73 -32.45 40.64
N ALA A 14 -36.25 -31.54 41.45
CA ALA A 14 -35.58 -30.35 41.98
C ALA A 14 -34.86 -30.68 43.30
N VAL A 15 -33.93 -29.81 43.75
CA VAL A 15 -34.04 -29.02 45.00
C VAL A 15 -32.70 -28.37 45.44
N SER A 16 -32.78 -27.05 45.63
CA SER A 16 -32.14 -26.08 46.57
C SER A 16 -30.62 -25.92 46.76
N CYS A 17 -30.19 -24.65 46.67
CA CYS A 17 -29.69 -23.76 47.75
C CYS A 17 -29.34 -22.39 47.10
N LEU A 18 -29.33 -21.18 47.70
CA LEU A 18 -30.03 -20.48 48.78
C LEU A 18 -29.44 -19.04 48.78
N ALA A 19 -30.27 -17.97 48.72
CA ALA A 19 -30.00 -16.54 49.05
C ALA A 19 -28.82 -15.80 48.33
N CYS A 20 -28.80 -14.50 48.01
CA CYS A 20 -29.51 -13.32 48.49
C CYS A 20 -29.26 -12.14 47.50
N GLY A 21 -30.14 -11.13 47.46
CA GLY A 21 -29.81 -9.79 46.97
C GLY A 21 -30.63 -9.29 45.77
N ALA A 22 -31.74 -8.61 46.04
CA ALA A 22 -32.47 -7.80 45.06
C ALA A 22 -32.02 -6.33 45.16
N SER A 23 -31.77 -5.70 44.02
CA SER A 23 -31.87 -4.25 43.85
C SER A 23 -32.54 -3.96 42.50
N LEU A 24 -33.77 -3.42 42.57
CA LEU A 24 -34.45 -2.80 41.43
C LEU A 24 -33.74 -1.49 41.08
N ALA A 25 -33.33 -1.33 39.82
CA ALA A 25 -33.07 -0.02 39.23
C ALA A 25 -34.24 0.34 38.30
N ALA A 26 -34.87 1.48 38.59
CA ALA A 26 -36.04 2.00 37.92
C ALA A 26 -35.73 2.53 36.51
N ALA A 27 -36.57 2.20 35.54
CA ALA A 27 -36.61 2.85 34.23
C ALA A 27 -37.23 4.25 34.36
N GLN A 28 -36.63 5.27 33.74
CA GLN A 28 -37.18 6.62 33.68
C GLN A 28 -38.30 6.70 32.63
N PRO A 29 -39.42 7.42 32.90
CA PRO A 29 -40.51 7.56 31.93
C PRO A 29 -40.17 8.58 30.83
N LEU A 30 -40.53 8.22 29.59
CA LEU A 30 -40.53 9.10 28.42
C LEU A 30 -41.65 10.15 28.55
N GLU A 31 -41.30 11.43 28.46
CA GLU A 31 -42.25 12.54 28.44
C GLU A 31 -42.68 12.83 27.00
N ILE A 32 -43.97 12.63 26.69
CA ILE A 32 -44.57 12.93 25.38
C ILE A 32 -45.25 14.30 25.47
N VAL A 33 -44.76 15.28 24.72
CA VAL A 33 -45.37 16.63 24.66
C VAL A 33 -46.41 16.69 23.52
N PRO A 34 -47.64 17.16 23.77
CA PRO A 34 -48.67 17.26 22.74
C PRO A 34 -48.43 18.43 21.77
N ILE A 35 -48.63 18.17 20.47
CA ILE A 35 -48.64 19.16 19.38
C ILE A 35 -49.95 19.95 19.47
N SER A 36 -49.95 21.09 20.17
CA SER A 36 -50.95 22.16 20.03
C SER A 36 -50.52 23.41 20.82
N ALA A 37 -49.69 24.25 20.21
CA ALA A 37 -49.55 25.65 20.60
C ALA A 37 -49.62 26.52 19.34
N PRO A 38 -50.32 27.68 19.36
CA PRO A 38 -50.51 28.51 18.18
C PRO A 38 -49.20 29.21 17.78
N ILE A 39 -48.89 29.17 16.49
CA ILE A 39 -47.75 29.87 15.89
C ILE A 39 -48.12 31.34 15.78
N THR A 40 -47.78 32.14 16.80
CA THR A 40 -47.75 33.60 16.71
C THR A 40 -46.30 34.05 16.63
N GLY A 41 -45.80 34.30 15.41
CA GLY A 41 -44.47 34.87 15.15
C GLY A 41 -44.11 34.80 13.67
N GLU A 42 -44.07 35.98 13.03
CA GLU A 42 -43.61 36.35 11.67
C GLU A 42 -43.41 35.27 10.59
N ILE A 43 -44.23 35.36 9.55
CA ILE A 43 -44.03 34.69 8.25
C ILE A 43 -42.93 35.44 7.52
N ILE A 44 -41.72 34.86 7.43
CA ILE A 44 -40.63 35.43 6.63
C ILE A 44 -40.86 35.02 5.17
N PRO A 45 -41.02 35.96 4.22
CA PRO A 45 -41.16 35.62 2.80
C PRO A 45 -39.87 34.99 2.25
N ILE A 46 -40.02 33.99 1.37
CA ILE A 46 -38.96 33.17 0.73
C ILE A 46 -37.95 33.97 -0.12
N SER A 47 -38.04 35.29 -0.18
CA SER A 47 -37.22 36.17 -1.02
C SER A 47 -36.12 36.94 -0.27
N ALA A 48 -35.68 36.49 0.90
CA ALA A 48 -34.48 37.05 1.55
C ALA A 48 -33.20 36.48 0.90
N PRO A 49 -32.21 37.30 0.50
CA PRO A 49 -30.94 36.79 0.02
C PRO A 49 -30.23 36.04 1.15
N ILE A 50 -29.86 34.79 0.89
CA ILE A 50 -29.06 33.96 1.78
C ILE A 50 -27.65 34.58 1.83
N ASN A 51 -27.40 35.47 2.79
CA ASN A 51 -26.04 35.93 3.09
C ASN A 51 -25.41 35.03 4.16
N GLY A 52 -25.57 33.73 3.98
CA GLY A 52 -24.81 32.70 4.65
C GLY A 52 -23.74 32.25 3.68
N GLU A 53 -22.48 32.36 4.10
CA GLU A 53 -21.37 31.69 3.46
C GLU A 53 -21.80 30.25 3.17
N ILE A 54 -21.87 29.90 1.88
CA ILE A 54 -22.14 28.54 1.45
C ILE A 54 -20.96 27.74 1.98
N VAL A 55 -21.12 27.10 3.13
CA VAL A 55 -20.19 26.06 3.56
C VAL A 55 -20.34 24.99 2.48
N PRO A 56 -19.31 24.74 1.66
CA PRO A 56 -19.41 23.69 0.65
C PRO A 56 -19.72 22.40 1.39
N ILE A 57 -20.75 21.71 0.94
CA ILE A 57 -21.07 20.37 1.39
C ILE A 57 -19.81 19.55 1.12
N SER A 58 -19.17 19.05 2.19
CA SER A 58 -17.92 18.30 2.15
C SER A 58 -17.97 17.28 1.02
N ALA A 59 -16.97 17.30 0.14
CA ALA A 59 -16.78 16.28 -0.87
C ALA A 59 -16.93 14.90 -0.22
N THR A 60 -17.57 13.95 -0.91
CA THR A 60 -17.66 12.58 -0.41
C THR A 60 -16.25 12.06 -0.18
N ASP A 61 -15.87 11.91 1.08
CA ASP A 61 -14.57 11.38 1.47
C ASP A 61 -14.48 9.93 0.97
N TYR A 62 -13.57 9.68 0.03
CA TYR A 62 -13.17 8.33 -0.34
C TYR A 62 -11.77 8.06 0.21
N VAL A 63 -11.43 6.79 0.39
CA VAL A 63 -10.07 6.36 0.76
C VAL A 63 -9.58 5.36 -0.27
N ILE A 64 -8.33 5.53 -0.71
CA ILE A 64 -7.60 4.51 -1.47
C ILE A 64 -6.66 3.82 -0.48
N ALA A 65 -7.02 2.64 0.00
CA ALA A 65 -6.27 1.94 1.05
C ALA A 65 -4.80 1.68 0.63
N HIS A 66 -4.56 1.40 -0.66
CA HIS A 66 -3.21 1.18 -1.20
C HIS A 66 -2.27 2.38 -1.04
N GLN A 67 -2.78 3.61 -0.87
CA GLN A 67 -1.96 4.80 -0.59
C GLN A 67 -1.33 4.79 0.81
N ASN A 68 -1.79 3.91 1.69
CA ASN A 68 -1.34 3.78 3.08
C ASN A 68 -0.50 2.51 3.31
N LYS A 69 -0.01 1.87 2.25
CA LYS A 69 0.90 0.72 2.39
C LYS A 69 2.19 1.15 3.11
N LEU A 70 2.51 0.47 4.21
CA LEU A 70 3.68 0.78 5.02
C LEU A 70 4.97 0.41 4.28
N ALA A 71 5.94 1.32 4.33
CA ALA A 71 7.28 1.12 3.78
C ALA A 71 8.10 0.15 4.64
N PRO A 72 9.17 -0.46 4.09
CA PRO A 72 10.12 -1.23 4.87
C PRO A 72 10.75 -0.41 6.00
N VAL A 73 10.92 -1.03 7.16
CA VAL A 73 11.54 -0.40 8.34
C VAL A 73 13.04 -0.66 8.28
N ARG A 74 13.84 0.39 8.46
CA ARG A 74 15.29 0.26 8.55
C ARG A 74 15.72 -0.12 9.97
N VAL A 75 16.40 -1.24 10.11
CA VAL A 75 17.03 -1.71 11.36
C VAL A 75 18.53 -1.88 11.15
N TYR A 76 19.30 -1.81 12.23
CA TYR A 76 20.75 -2.00 12.16
C TYR A 76 21.28 -2.54 13.48
N GLY A 77 22.41 -3.25 13.43
CA GLY A 77 23.05 -3.86 14.58
C GLY A 77 24.21 -4.77 14.18
N GLN A 78 24.86 -5.37 15.16
CA GLN A 78 25.86 -6.41 14.94
C GLN A 78 25.18 -7.75 14.70
N ALA A 79 25.72 -8.56 13.78
CA ALA A 79 25.27 -9.92 13.51
C ALA A 79 25.64 -10.86 14.67
N ALA A 80 24.80 -10.91 15.71
CA ALA A 80 25.04 -11.69 16.92
C ALA A 80 24.93 -13.20 16.68
N SER A 81 24.03 -13.62 15.78
CA SER A 81 23.96 -15.01 15.31
C SER A 81 23.60 -15.07 13.84
N ILE A 82 24.21 -16.03 13.12
CA ILE A 82 23.94 -16.29 11.70
C ILE A 82 23.62 -17.77 11.55
N GLU A 83 22.41 -18.07 11.14
CA GLU A 83 21.88 -19.39 10.84
C GLU A 83 21.49 -19.45 9.35
N GLU A 84 21.15 -20.64 8.83
CA GLU A 84 20.90 -20.87 7.39
C GLU A 84 19.88 -19.89 6.76
N ASN A 85 18.82 -19.55 7.47
CA ASN A 85 17.76 -18.64 6.97
C ASN A 85 17.44 -17.51 7.97
N ARG A 86 18.37 -17.21 8.88
CA ARG A 86 18.07 -16.30 9.99
C ARG A 86 19.31 -15.57 10.48
N ILE A 87 19.18 -14.25 10.67
CA ILE A 87 20.21 -13.44 11.35
C ILE A 87 19.57 -12.79 12.58
N THR A 88 20.26 -12.86 13.71
CA THR A 88 19.91 -12.02 14.87
C THR A 88 20.80 -10.78 14.86
N LEU A 89 20.18 -9.61 14.83
CA LEU A 89 20.87 -8.33 15.01
C LEU A 89 20.76 -7.87 16.46
N GLU A 90 21.86 -7.39 17.02
CA GLU A 90 21.90 -6.70 18.31
C GLU A 90 22.38 -5.26 18.13
N ASN A 91 21.61 -4.33 18.66
CA ASN A 91 21.92 -2.91 18.65
C ASN A 91 22.14 -2.43 20.08
N ASN A 92 23.42 -2.25 20.42
CA ASN A 92 23.86 -1.89 21.76
C ASN A 92 23.79 -0.38 22.05
N ASN A 93 23.14 0.41 21.18
CA ASN A 93 22.90 1.82 21.44
C ASN A 93 21.77 1.99 22.47
N ASP A 94 21.98 2.87 23.47
CA ASP A 94 21.04 3.08 24.59
C ASP A 94 19.60 3.44 24.17
N ASN A 95 19.43 4.01 22.96
CA ASN A 95 18.15 4.43 22.40
C ASN A 95 17.77 3.70 21.11
N ALA A 96 18.30 2.49 20.89
CA ALA A 96 17.91 1.69 19.73
C ALA A 96 16.40 1.37 19.80
N GLU A 97 15.65 1.73 18.76
CA GLU A 97 14.24 1.35 18.63
C GLU A 97 14.05 -0.17 18.71
N PHE A 98 15.00 -0.90 18.12
CA PHE A 98 15.11 -2.35 18.17
C PHE A 98 16.47 -2.76 18.75
N PRO A 99 16.59 -2.95 20.08
CA PRO A 99 17.84 -3.40 20.71
C PRO A 99 18.26 -4.81 20.26
N SER A 100 17.28 -5.64 19.91
CA SER A 100 17.51 -6.92 19.25
C SER A 100 16.36 -7.21 18.29
N ILE A 101 16.67 -7.74 17.12
CA ILE A 101 15.68 -8.15 16.12
C ILE A 101 16.18 -9.37 15.37
N VAL A 102 15.24 -10.21 14.98
CA VAL A 102 15.49 -11.43 14.22
C VAL A 102 15.00 -11.23 12.80
N LEU A 103 15.89 -11.47 11.86
CA LEU A 103 15.65 -11.36 10.43
C LEU A 103 15.47 -12.75 9.83
N ASN A 104 14.30 -13.02 9.24
CA ASN A 104 14.13 -14.16 8.36
C ASN A 104 14.67 -13.82 6.97
N ILE A 105 15.44 -14.75 6.41
CA ILE A 105 16.03 -14.66 5.07
C ILE A 105 15.27 -15.63 4.18
N GLY A 106 14.65 -15.10 3.13
CA GLY A 106 13.92 -15.88 2.12
C GLY A 106 14.54 -15.73 0.74
N GLU A 107 13.93 -16.37 -0.25
CA GLU A 107 14.39 -16.36 -1.65
C GLU A 107 14.47 -14.95 -2.26
N ASN A 108 13.62 -14.04 -1.78
CA ASN A 108 13.56 -12.65 -2.24
C ASN A 108 14.42 -11.69 -1.39
N THR A 109 15.09 -12.17 -0.34
CA THR A 109 15.99 -11.34 0.48
C THR A 109 17.25 -11.05 -0.30
N ARG A 110 17.52 -9.77 -0.53
CA ARG A 110 18.72 -9.31 -1.24
C ARG A 110 19.82 -9.02 -0.21
N ILE A 111 21.02 -9.53 -0.41
CA ILE A 111 22.17 -9.24 0.46
C ILE A 111 23.24 -8.57 -0.40
N LEU A 112 23.54 -7.30 -0.12
CA LEU A 112 24.45 -6.48 -0.92
C LEU A 112 25.65 -6.00 -0.10
N ASN A 113 26.80 -5.92 -0.76
CA ASN A 113 27.96 -5.25 -0.20
C ASN A 113 27.77 -3.72 -0.22
N ALA A 114 28.04 -3.06 0.90
CA ALA A 114 27.82 -1.65 1.10
C ALA A 114 28.69 -0.75 0.21
N VAL A 115 29.87 -1.22 -0.20
CA VAL A 115 30.85 -0.43 -0.94
C VAL A 115 30.51 -0.42 -2.42
N ASP A 116 30.40 -1.60 -3.03
CA ASP A 116 30.19 -1.72 -4.48
C ASP A 116 28.72 -1.85 -4.89
N GLY A 117 27.84 -2.32 -4.00
CA GLY A 117 26.42 -2.57 -4.28
C GLY A 117 26.15 -3.92 -4.96
N LEU A 118 27.14 -4.81 -5.00
CA LEU A 118 27.03 -6.13 -5.62
C LEU A 118 26.42 -7.15 -4.64
N PRO A 119 25.69 -8.15 -5.17
CA PRO A 119 25.21 -9.26 -4.36
C PRO A 119 26.35 -10.01 -3.67
N MET A 120 26.11 -10.41 -2.43
CA MET A 120 26.98 -11.28 -1.65
C MET A 120 26.18 -12.43 -1.04
N LYS A 121 26.87 -13.48 -0.63
CA LYS A 121 26.22 -14.63 0.01
C LYS A 121 26.06 -14.37 1.51
N LEU A 122 25.07 -15.04 2.10
CA LEU A 122 24.90 -15.09 3.55
C LEU A 122 26.18 -15.61 4.24
N GLU A 123 26.82 -16.61 3.64
CA GLU A 123 28.08 -17.23 4.10
C GLU A 123 29.26 -16.24 4.18
N ASP A 124 29.20 -15.13 3.44
CA ASP A 124 30.26 -14.11 3.42
C ASP A 124 30.14 -13.11 4.59
N ILE A 125 29.00 -13.10 5.29
CA ILE A 125 28.76 -12.25 6.47
C ILE A 125 29.45 -12.86 7.68
N ARG A 126 30.19 -12.04 8.44
CA ARG A 126 30.89 -12.49 9.65
C ARG A 126 30.08 -12.20 10.90
N GLU A 127 30.20 -13.06 11.90
CA GLU A 127 29.67 -12.78 13.24
C GLU A 127 30.25 -11.46 13.78
N ASN A 128 29.40 -10.72 14.50
CA ASN A 128 29.66 -9.39 15.05
C ASN A 128 29.92 -8.28 14.02
N GLU A 129 29.79 -8.56 12.72
CA GLU A 129 29.84 -7.54 11.69
C GLU A 129 28.61 -6.62 11.79
N THR A 130 28.78 -5.33 11.51
CA THR A 130 27.67 -4.38 11.49
C THR A 130 26.86 -4.56 10.20
N LEU A 131 25.55 -4.69 10.35
CA LEU A 131 24.60 -4.85 9.27
C LEU A 131 23.54 -3.75 9.34
N TYR A 132 23.08 -3.33 8.17
CA TYR A 132 21.85 -2.57 8.01
C TYR A 132 20.87 -3.44 7.24
N ALA A 133 19.62 -3.49 7.68
CA ALA A 133 18.58 -4.24 7.01
C ALA A 133 17.32 -3.39 6.85
N TYR A 134 16.63 -3.60 5.73
CA TYR A 134 15.30 -3.10 5.48
C TYR A 134 14.36 -4.29 5.58
N VAL A 135 13.45 -4.23 6.54
CA VAL A 135 12.57 -5.34 6.91
C VAL A 135 11.12 -4.98 6.65
N GLY A 136 10.28 -5.99 6.41
CA GLY A 136 8.85 -5.80 6.29
C GLY A 136 8.27 -5.13 7.55
N PRO A 137 7.25 -4.26 7.40
CA PRO A 137 6.61 -3.57 8.53
C PRO A 137 5.83 -4.54 9.42
N ALA A 138 5.47 -5.73 8.92
CA ALA A 138 4.85 -6.79 9.71
C ALA A 138 5.92 -7.53 10.54
N MET A 139 5.88 -7.34 11.86
CA MET A 139 6.76 -8.00 12.82
C MET A 139 5.98 -8.83 13.83
N THR A 140 6.61 -9.87 14.41
CA THR A 140 6.01 -10.63 15.51
C THR A 140 5.98 -9.82 16.81
N MET A 141 5.02 -10.11 17.69
CA MET A 141 4.95 -9.56 19.05
C MET A 141 5.87 -10.29 20.05
N SER A 142 6.86 -11.06 19.57
CA SER A 142 7.84 -11.74 20.43
C SER A 142 8.96 -10.81 20.87
N LEU A 143 9.77 -11.25 21.82
CA LEU A 143 11.01 -10.58 22.21
C LEU A 143 12.19 -11.54 22.04
N PRO A 144 13.14 -11.28 21.11
CA PRO A 144 13.11 -10.21 20.11
C PRO A 144 11.98 -10.35 19.07
N PRO A 145 11.53 -9.25 18.46
CA PRO A 145 10.63 -9.30 17.31
C PRO A 145 11.30 -10.01 16.12
N ILE A 146 10.49 -10.64 15.28
CA ILE A 146 10.90 -11.36 14.08
C ILE A 146 10.24 -10.68 12.88
N SER A 147 11.01 -10.38 11.84
CA SER A 147 10.51 -9.84 10.57
C SER A 147 11.26 -10.44 9.38
N ASN A 148 10.67 -10.35 8.19
CA ASN A 148 11.30 -10.80 6.95
C ASN A 148 12.17 -9.67 6.38
N ALA A 149 13.42 -9.99 6.05
CA ALA A 149 14.33 -9.03 5.44
C ALA A 149 14.06 -8.92 3.93
N GLU A 150 13.90 -7.69 3.44
CA GLU A 150 13.84 -7.38 2.02
C GLU A 150 15.24 -7.13 1.45
N LEU A 151 16.05 -6.37 2.20
CA LEU A 151 17.42 -6.03 1.85
C LEU A 151 18.31 -6.07 3.10
N ILE A 152 19.49 -6.66 2.97
CA ILE A 152 20.57 -6.63 3.95
C ILE A 152 21.78 -5.97 3.28
N ILE A 153 22.38 -5.02 3.95
CA ILE A 153 23.61 -4.32 3.55
C ILE A 153 24.69 -4.72 4.54
N ALA A 154 25.75 -5.35 4.03
CA ALA A 154 26.89 -5.85 4.80
C ALA A 154 28.21 -5.41 4.15
N GLY A 155 29.35 -5.83 4.69
CA GLY A 155 30.66 -5.42 4.20
C GLY A 155 30.94 -3.93 4.43
N ILE A 156 30.45 -3.36 5.53
CA ILE A 156 30.50 -1.93 5.84
C ILE A 156 31.86 -1.60 6.49
N PRO A 157 32.74 -0.83 5.82
CA PRO A 157 33.98 -0.36 6.44
C PRO A 157 33.71 0.58 7.62
N ALA A 158 34.71 0.74 8.51
CA ALA A 158 34.64 1.76 9.55
C ALA A 158 34.41 3.16 8.93
N ASP A 159 33.55 3.95 9.58
CA ASP A 159 33.17 5.31 9.17
C ASP A 159 32.55 5.44 7.76
N PHE A 160 32.11 4.33 7.16
CA PHE A 160 31.49 4.34 5.85
C PHE A 160 30.02 4.77 5.91
N ALA A 161 29.64 5.75 5.08
CA ALA A 161 28.26 6.15 4.91
C ALA A 161 27.47 5.06 4.18
N VAL A 162 26.59 4.37 4.91
CA VAL A 162 25.77 3.29 4.35
C VAL A 162 24.80 3.85 3.32
N PRO A 163 24.68 3.23 2.12
CA PRO A 163 23.75 3.69 1.11
C PRO A 163 22.30 3.58 1.57
N THR A 164 21.46 4.47 1.05
CA THR A 164 20.04 4.55 1.41
C THR A 164 19.21 3.73 0.43
N TYR A 165 18.48 2.74 0.95
CA TYR A 165 17.43 2.06 0.19
C TYR A 165 16.16 2.89 0.22
N ALA A 166 15.56 3.12 -0.94
CA ALA A 166 14.39 3.97 -1.08
C ALA A 166 13.48 3.48 -2.21
N GLU A 167 12.19 3.77 -2.10
CA GLU A 167 11.24 3.63 -3.19
C GLU A 167 10.90 5.01 -3.74
N ILE A 168 10.94 5.17 -5.06
CA ILE A 168 10.62 6.44 -5.72
C ILE A 168 9.12 6.69 -5.64
N GLU A 169 8.73 7.85 -5.15
CA GLU A 169 7.33 8.31 -5.11
C GLU A 169 7.03 9.29 -6.23
N GLY A 170 8.03 10.06 -6.68
CA GLY A 170 7.86 11.05 -7.73
C GLY A 170 9.17 11.39 -8.41
N VAL A 171 9.07 11.84 -9.66
CA VAL A 171 10.24 12.17 -10.48
C VAL A 171 10.04 13.54 -11.10
N LYS A 172 10.99 14.45 -10.87
CA LYS A 172 10.99 15.78 -11.46
C LYS A 172 12.22 15.97 -12.33
N LYS A 173 12.01 16.16 -13.62
CA LYS A 173 13.09 16.46 -14.57
C LYS A 173 13.43 17.96 -14.53
N GLY A 174 14.71 18.27 -14.35
CA GLY A 174 15.27 19.60 -14.44
C GLY A 174 15.50 20.02 -15.89
N THR A 175 15.60 21.33 -16.13
CA THR A 175 15.88 21.88 -17.47
C THR A 175 17.35 21.71 -17.89
N ASP A 176 18.22 21.39 -16.94
CA ASP A 176 19.65 21.14 -17.10
C ASP A 176 19.98 19.66 -17.32
N GLY A 177 18.96 18.79 -17.40
CA GLY A 177 19.13 17.34 -17.52
C GLY A 177 19.30 16.61 -16.19
N SER A 178 19.31 17.32 -15.05
CA SER A 178 19.22 16.69 -13.74
C SER A 178 17.83 16.09 -13.51
N VAL A 179 17.75 15.08 -12.64
CA VAL A 179 16.48 14.45 -12.24
C VAL A 179 16.42 14.38 -10.73
N VAL A 180 15.38 14.95 -10.13
CA VAL A 180 15.13 14.87 -8.69
C VAL A 180 14.15 13.72 -8.43
N LEU A 181 14.59 12.76 -7.62
CA LEU A 181 13.81 11.64 -7.13
C LEU A 181 13.24 12.01 -5.77
N LYS A 182 11.93 12.15 -5.70
CA LYS A 182 11.21 12.13 -4.42
C LYS A 182 11.05 10.69 -3.98
N THR A 183 11.35 10.40 -2.73
CA THR A 183 11.34 9.03 -2.23
C THR A 183 10.53 8.91 -0.94
N ASN A 184 10.26 7.68 -0.53
CA ASN A 184 9.65 7.35 0.76
C ASN A 184 10.59 7.57 1.98
N GLN A 185 11.74 8.22 1.77
CA GLN A 185 12.66 8.62 2.83
C GLN A 185 12.58 10.14 3.03
N ASP A 186 13.09 10.66 4.14
CA ASP A 186 13.11 12.11 4.45
C ASP A 186 14.07 12.94 3.55
N VAL A 187 14.56 12.36 2.46
CA VAL A 187 15.53 12.96 1.55
C VAL A 187 15.13 12.73 0.09
N ASP A 188 15.19 13.81 -0.68
CA ASP A 188 15.12 13.77 -2.13
C ASP A 188 16.53 13.58 -2.70
N PHE A 189 16.64 12.75 -3.74
CA PHE A 189 17.92 12.48 -4.39
C PHE A 189 18.02 13.14 -5.76
N THR A 190 19.08 13.91 -5.99
CA THR A 190 19.37 14.50 -7.30
C THR A 190 20.30 13.58 -8.09
N ILE A 191 19.86 13.18 -9.27
CA ILE A 191 20.64 12.45 -10.28
C ILE A 191 21.16 13.45 -11.30
N THR A 192 22.46 13.40 -11.57
CA THR A 192 23.14 14.27 -12.54
C THR A 192 23.82 13.42 -13.61
N THR A 193 24.48 14.07 -14.58
CA THR A 193 25.29 13.38 -15.59
C THR A 193 26.49 12.62 -15.00
N ASP A 194 26.93 12.99 -13.81
CA ASP A 194 28.06 12.37 -13.12
C ASP A 194 27.63 11.19 -12.24
N THR A 195 26.32 10.98 -12.06
CA THR A 195 25.79 9.87 -11.28
C THR A 195 25.96 8.55 -12.03
N THR A 196 26.61 7.58 -11.39
CA THR A 196 26.72 6.21 -11.91
C THR A 196 25.42 5.43 -11.68
N LEU A 197 24.72 5.05 -12.75
CA LEU A 197 23.53 4.20 -12.66
C LEU A 197 23.88 2.74 -12.96
N ILE A 198 23.50 1.83 -12.06
CA ILE A 198 23.79 0.40 -12.15
C ILE A 198 22.48 -0.38 -12.08
N PRO A 199 22.16 -1.24 -13.06
CA PRO A 199 21.05 -2.18 -12.93
C PRO A 199 21.39 -3.30 -11.95
N PHE A 200 20.47 -3.66 -11.06
CA PHE A 200 20.66 -4.81 -10.19
C PHE A 200 20.45 -6.13 -10.96
N LEU A 201 21.45 -7.01 -10.94
CA LEU A 201 21.43 -8.38 -11.50
C LEU A 201 21.07 -8.52 -12.99
N THR A 202 21.06 -7.43 -13.75
CA THR A 202 20.86 -7.48 -15.21
C THR A 202 21.98 -6.75 -15.93
N LYS A 203 22.16 -7.04 -17.21
CA LYS A 203 23.11 -6.31 -18.08
C LYS A 203 22.41 -5.24 -18.91
N ASN A 204 21.15 -4.93 -18.59
CA ASN A 204 20.36 -3.95 -19.32
C ASN A 204 20.88 -2.55 -19.00
N ILE A 205 21.20 -1.76 -20.02
CA ILE A 205 21.59 -0.37 -19.82
C ILE A 205 20.41 0.37 -19.20
N ILE A 206 20.64 0.98 -18.04
CA ILE A 206 19.64 1.78 -17.35
C ILE A 206 19.94 3.26 -17.54
N THR A 207 18.88 4.04 -17.70
CA THR A 207 18.90 5.50 -17.84
C THR A 207 17.94 6.12 -16.83
N VAL A 208 17.98 7.45 -16.68
CA VAL A 208 17.04 8.18 -15.81
C VAL A 208 15.58 7.97 -16.18
N ASP A 209 15.25 7.62 -17.42
CA ASP A 209 13.86 7.33 -17.84
C ASP A 209 13.30 6.03 -17.27
N HIS A 210 14.16 5.16 -16.73
CA HIS A 210 13.76 3.94 -16.01
C HIS A 210 13.53 4.19 -14.51
N LEU A 211 13.95 5.36 -14.00
CA LEU A 211 13.69 5.78 -12.63
C LEU A 211 12.31 6.44 -12.63
N ARG A 212 11.31 5.72 -12.13
CA ARG A 212 9.90 6.12 -12.15
C ARG A 212 9.25 5.76 -10.82
N PRO A 213 8.06 6.31 -10.49
CA PRO A 213 7.35 5.95 -9.28
C PRO A 213 7.17 4.43 -9.12
N GLY A 214 7.45 3.93 -7.92
CA GLY A 214 7.50 2.51 -7.58
C GLY A 214 8.86 1.84 -7.81
N SER A 215 9.80 2.46 -8.53
CA SER A 215 11.15 1.90 -8.67
C SER A 215 11.86 1.92 -7.30
N LYS A 216 12.38 0.77 -6.89
CA LYS A 216 13.24 0.67 -5.71
C LYS A 216 14.68 0.92 -6.12
N VAL A 217 15.41 1.67 -5.29
CA VAL A 217 16.79 2.09 -5.53
C VAL A 217 17.63 2.01 -4.27
N LEU A 218 18.92 1.77 -4.43
CA LEU A 218 19.94 1.91 -3.39
C LEU A 218 20.89 3.03 -3.80
N VAL A 219 20.94 4.09 -2.98
CA VAL A 219 21.56 5.36 -3.34
C VAL A 219 22.76 5.65 -2.44
N TRP A 220 23.92 5.88 -3.06
CA TRP A 220 25.08 6.48 -2.41
C TRP A 220 25.07 7.97 -2.74
N SER A 221 24.78 8.81 -1.75
CA SER A 221 24.90 10.26 -1.87
C SER A 221 26.19 10.75 -1.23
N GLN A 222 26.65 11.93 -1.66
CA GLN A 222 27.73 12.60 -0.94
C GLN A 222 27.19 13.15 0.36
N ALA A 223 27.58 12.56 1.49
CA ALA A 223 27.52 13.28 2.74
C ALA A 223 28.92 13.28 3.34
N VAL A 224 29.43 14.50 3.55
CA VAL A 224 30.65 14.87 4.28
C VAL A 224 31.85 15.18 3.38
N THR A 225 32.15 16.48 3.24
CA THR A 225 33.49 16.94 2.81
C THR A 225 34.52 16.52 3.86
N GLU A 226 35.79 16.35 3.49
CA GLU A 226 36.91 15.94 4.39
C GLU A 226 36.95 16.68 5.76
N ASP A 227 36.36 17.89 5.84
CA ASP A 227 36.23 18.71 7.05
C ASP A 227 35.06 18.33 8.00
N GLY A 228 34.36 17.21 7.81
CA GLY A 228 33.30 16.77 8.74
C GLY A 228 31.99 17.57 8.65
N LYS A 229 31.85 18.47 7.66
CA LYS A 229 30.63 19.23 7.41
C LYS A 229 29.74 18.53 6.39
N GLN A 230 28.43 18.56 6.62
CA GLN A 230 27.44 18.15 5.62
C GLN A 230 27.69 18.94 4.34
N ALA A 231 27.93 18.22 3.23
CA ALA A 231 28.09 18.85 1.93
C ALA A 231 26.80 19.61 1.60
N ALA A 232 26.91 20.79 0.98
CA ALA A 232 25.75 21.60 0.58
C ALA A 232 24.75 20.83 -0.31
N ASP A 233 25.21 19.74 -0.94
CA ASP A 233 24.47 18.86 -1.85
C ASP A 233 24.27 17.43 -1.28
N ALA A 234 23.92 17.29 0.00
CA ALA A 234 23.73 15.98 0.66
C ALA A 234 22.71 15.04 -0.05
N GLY A 235 21.87 15.59 -0.94
CA GLY A 235 20.93 14.85 -1.79
C GLY A 235 21.49 14.43 -3.15
N THR A 236 22.67 14.88 -3.59
CA THR A 236 23.21 14.50 -4.90
C THR A 236 23.80 13.09 -4.86
N ALA A 237 23.30 12.22 -5.74
CA ALA A 237 23.71 10.83 -5.83
C ALA A 237 25.01 10.69 -6.64
N ASN A 238 26.00 10.00 -6.08
CA ASN A 238 27.19 9.55 -6.81
C ASN A 238 26.93 8.25 -7.57
N LYS A 239 26.19 7.34 -6.93
CA LYS A 239 25.89 6.02 -7.46
C LYS A 239 24.48 5.62 -7.07
N VAL A 240 23.77 5.01 -8.00
CA VAL A 240 22.46 4.42 -7.78
C VAL A 240 22.45 3.01 -8.34
N VAL A 241 22.12 2.05 -7.49
CA VAL A 241 21.71 0.72 -7.93
C VAL A 241 20.19 0.73 -8.05
N ALA A 242 19.67 0.45 -9.24
CA ALA A 242 18.24 0.37 -9.48
C ALA A 242 17.80 -1.10 -9.57
N PHE A 243 16.81 -1.46 -8.76
CA PHE A 243 16.25 -2.81 -8.73
C PHE A 243 15.27 -3.01 -9.88
N PRO A 244 15.01 -4.27 -10.30
CA PRO A 244 13.96 -4.55 -11.28
C PRO A 244 12.65 -3.91 -10.88
N TYR A 245 11.96 -3.31 -11.84
CA TYR A 245 10.65 -2.71 -11.59
C TYR A 245 9.61 -3.82 -11.37
N GLU A 246 8.93 -3.78 -10.21
CA GLU A 246 8.03 -4.85 -9.75
C GLU A 246 6.55 -4.59 -10.10
N TYR A 247 6.24 -3.49 -10.79
CA TYR A 247 4.87 -3.10 -11.12
C TYR A 247 4.62 -3.13 -12.63
N ALA A 248 3.36 -3.27 -13.05
CA ALA A 248 2.98 -3.09 -14.45
C ALA A 248 3.13 -1.63 -14.92
N GLY A 249 3.01 -0.70 -13.98
CA GLY A 249 3.08 0.73 -14.20
C GLY A 249 2.73 1.48 -12.91
N TYR A 250 2.52 2.78 -13.01
CA TYR A 250 2.02 3.59 -11.92
C TYR A 250 0.80 4.42 -12.33
N VAL A 251 -0.04 4.76 -11.36
CA VAL A 251 -1.29 5.48 -11.56
C VAL A 251 -1.40 6.64 -10.58
N GLU A 252 -1.96 7.75 -11.03
CA GLU A 252 -2.46 8.83 -10.17
C GLU A 252 -3.96 8.91 -10.39
N ALA A 253 -4.75 8.85 -9.32
CA ALA A 253 -6.19 8.73 -9.43
C ALA A 253 -6.91 9.61 -8.40
N GLY A 254 -7.91 10.35 -8.86
CA GLY A 254 -8.82 11.12 -8.02
C GLY A 254 -10.11 11.47 -8.74
N LEU A 255 -10.99 12.24 -8.09
CA LEU A 255 -12.25 12.68 -8.70
C LEU A 255 -12.06 13.56 -9.93
N GLU A 256 -10.92 14.24 -10.02
CA GLU A 256 -10.61 15.15 -11.12
C GLU A 256 -9.96 14.45 -12.32
N GLY A 257 -9.54 13.20 -12.19
CA GLY A 257 -8.92 12.47 -13.29
C GLY A 257 -8.18 11.21 -12.91
N LEU A 258 -7.66 10.55 -13.94
CA LEU A 258 -6.87 9.32 -13.88
C LEU A 258 -5.69 9.46 -14.83
N SER A 259 -4.49 9.18 -14.36
CA SER A 259 -3.28 9.06 -15.18
C SER A 259 -2.66 7.68 -15.04
N VAL A 260 -2.01 7.22 -16.11
CA VAL A 260 -1.25 5.96 -16.14
C VAL A 260 0.12 6.27 -16.73
N ASN A 261 1.18 5.88 -16.02
CA ASN A 261 2.57 6.12 -16.40
C ASN A 261 2.88 7.60 -16.73
N GLY A 262 2.21 8.52 -16.02
CA GLY A 262 2.36 9.97 -16.19
C GLY A 262 1.57 10.56 -17.35
N GLU A 263 0.82 9.76 -18.11
CA GLU A 263 -0.08 10.21 -19.15
C GLU A 263 -1.51 10.32 -18.59
N ALA A 264 -2.07 11.53 -18.60
CA ALA A 264 -3.45 11.76 -18.21
C ALA A 264 -4.40 11.12 -19.23
N LEU A 265 -5.38 10.36 -18.75
CA LEU A 265 -6.34 9.70 -19.62
C LEU A 265 -7.47 10.67 -20.01
N GLU A 266 -7.81 10.68 -21.29
CA GLU A 266 -8.98 11.39 -21.80
C GLU A 266 -10.25 10.59 -21.45
N LEU A 267 -11.04 11.13 -20.52
CA LEU A 267 -12.27 10.54 -20.02
C LEU A 267 -13.49 11.33 -20.51
N THR A 268 -14.50 10.63 -20.99
CA THR A 268 -15.82 11.21 -21.23
C THR A 268 -16.57 11.41 -19.91
N GLU A 269 -17.70 12.12 -19.94
CA GLU A 269 -18.55 12.33 -18.76
C GLU A 269 -19.01 11.00 -18.12
N ASP A 270 -19.31 10.01 -18.95
CA ASP A 270 -19.74 8.67 -18.52
C ASP A 270 -18.59 7.83 -17.95
N GLU A 271 -17.34 8.22 -18.18
CA GLU A 271 -16.12 7.55 -17.72
C GLU A 271 -15.46 8.27 -16.53
N ALA A 272 -16.04 9.38 -16.08
CA ALA A 272 -15.48 10.19 -15.00
C ALA A 272 -15.39 9.39 -13.68
N PRO A 273 -14.26 9.47 -12.95
CA PRO A 273 -14.14 8.91 -11.62
C PRO A 273 -15.20 9.49 -10.69
N TYR A 274 -15.71 8.68 -9.77
CA TYR A 274 -16.67 9.14 -8.78
C TYR A 274 -16.50 8.42 -7.46
N ALA A 275 -16.92 9.05 -6.36
CA ALA A 275 -16.94 8.42 -5.06
C ALA A 275 -18.28 7.70 -4.84
N ALA A 276 -18.24 6.45 -4.39
CA ALA A 276 -19.42 5.70 -3.95
C ALA A 276 -19.05 4.78 -2.77
N ASP A 277 -19.89 4.79 -1.74
CA ASP A 277 -19.75 3.94 -0.55
C ASP A 277 -18.35 4.03 0.12
N GLY A 278 -17.70 5.20 0.05
CA GLY A 278 -16.36 5.43 0.61
C GLY A 278 -15.20 5.00 -0.29
N HIS A 279 -15.48 4.54 -1.51
CA HIS A 279 -14.48 4.11 -2.50
C HIS A 279 -14.43 5.07 -3.68
N LEU A 280 -13.23 5.29 -4.22
CA LEU A 280 -13.07 5.88 -5.55
C LEU A 280 -13.36 4.81 -6.61
N MET A 281 -14.32 5.07 -7.48
CA MET A 281 -14.68 4.21 -8.59
C MET A 281 -13.97 4.68 -9.84
N LEU A 282 -13.21 3.79 -10.50
CA LEU A 282 -12.46 4.09 -11.72
C LEU A 282 -12.96 3.25 -12.90
N PRO A 283 -12.93 3.80 -14.13
CA PRO A 283 -13.35 3.09 -15.34
C PRO A 283 -12.35 1.95 -15.65
N LEU A 284 -12.78 0.71 -15.43
CA LEU A 284 -11.97 -0.51 -15.63
C LEU A 284 -11.29 -0.51 -17.01
N ARG A 285 -12.07 -0.17 -18.05
CA ARG A 285 -11.59 -0.24 -19.43
C ARG A 285 -10.44 0.71 -19.71
N LYS A 286 -10.59 1.97 -19.32
CA LYS A 286 -9.59 3.01 -19.59
C LYS A 286 -8.26 2.70 -18.90
N LEU A 287 -8.32 2.25 -17.66
CA LEU A 287 -7.12 1.86 -16.93
C LEU A 287 -6.42 0.66 -17.58
N ALA A 288 -7.18 -0.40 -17.90
CA ALA A 288 -6.63 -1.60 -18.52
C ALA A 288 -6.02 -1.33 -19.90
N GLU A 289 -6.71 -0.59 -20.76
CA GLU A 289 -6.22 -0.23 -22.10
C GLU A 289 -4.96 0.65 -22.03
N ALA A 290 -4.89 1.58 -21.07
CA ALA A 290 -3.70 2.42 -20.85
C ALA A 290 -2.48 1.65 -20.35
N LEU A 291 -2.68 0.50 -19.69
CA LEU A 291 -1.62 -0.46 -19.35
C LEU A 291 -1.25 -1.38 -20.53
N GLY A 292 -1.93 -1.27 -21.67
CA GLY A 292 -1.73 -2.10 -22.85
C GLY A 292 -2.47 -3.44 -22.81
N TYR A 293 -3.47 -3.58 -21.94
CA TYR A 293 -4.27 -4.79 -21.84
C TYR A 293 -5.48 -4.76 -22.77
N GLU A 294 -5.91 -5.94 -23.21
CA GLU A 294 -7.13 -6.11 -24.01
C GLU A 294 -8.28 -6.59 -23.12
N ILE A 295 -9.50 -6.19 -23.47
CA ILE A 295 -10.71 -6.60 -22.75
C ILE A 295 -11.60 -7.39 -23.67
N LYS A 296 -11.94 -8.61 -23.25
CA LYS A 296 -12.92 -9.46 -23.94
C LYS A 296 -14.23 -9.44 -23.18
N TRP A 297 -15.31 -9.22 -23.93
CA TRP A 297 -16.67 -9.22 -23.41
C TRP A 297 -17.41 -10.48 -23.83
N ASN A 298 -18.04 -11.16 -22.88
CA ASN A 298 -18.98 -12.24 -23.12
C ASN A 298 -20.40 -11.74 -22.81
N ALA A 299 -21.19 -11.52 -23.86
CA ALA A 299 -22.55 -11.01 -23.73
C ALA A 299 -23.53 -12.00 -23.08
N GLU A 300 -23.29 -13.31 -23.21
CA GLU A 300 -24.18 -14.35 -22.66
C GLU A 300 -24.07 -14.42 -21.14
N THR A 301 -22.85 -14.31 -20.62
CA THR A 301 -22.58 -14.38 -19.18
C THR A 301 -22.43 -13.01 -18.52
N SER A 302 -22.50 -11.93 -19.30
CA SER A 302 -22.05 -10.59 -18.87
C SER A 302 -20.61 -10.61 -18.33
N GLY A 303 -19.77 -11.49 -18.88
CA GLY A 303 -18.41 -11.71 -18.43
C GLY A 303 -17.42 -10.71 -19.05
N ILE A 304 -16.46 -10.27 -18.25
CA ILE A 304 -15.35 -9.42 -18.63
C ILE A 304 -14.07 -10.20 -18.36
N GLU A 305 -13.20 -10.33 -19.36
CA GLU A 305 -11.88 -10.94 -19.24
C GLU A 305 -10.84 -9.89 -19.62
N VAL A 306 -9.88 -9.62 -18.73
CA VAL A 306 -8.76 -8.72 -18.98
C VAL A 306 -7.53 -9.55 -19.31
N VAL A 307 -6.91 -9.29 -20.45
CA VAL A 307 -5.79 -10.10 -20.96
C VAL A 307 -4.58 -9.26 -21.33
N ASN A 308 -3.40 -9.83 -21.11
CA ASN A 308 -2.13 -9.30 -21.61
C ASN A 308 -1.55 -10.32 -22.61
N GLY A 309 -1.71 -10.03 -23.90
CA GLY A 309 -1.43 -10.98 -24.97
C GLY A 309 -2.28 -12.26 -24.81
N ASN A 310 -1.61 -13.40 -24.61
CA ASN A 310 -2.29 -14.69 -24.44
C ASN A 310 -2.63 -15.03 -22.98
N ASN A 311 -2.22 -14.20 -22.03
CA ASN A 311 -2.41 -14.47 -20.61
C ASN A 311 -3.67 -13.77 -20.11
N VAL A 312 -4.58 -14.53 -19.52
CA VAL A 312 -5.70 -13.96 -18.77
C VAL A 312 -5.17 -13.46 -17.44
N LEU A 313 -5.31 -12.17 -17.16
CA LEU A 313 -4.90 -11.57 -15.89
C LEU A 313 -5.97 -11.80 -14.83
N TYR A 314 -7.23 -11.52 -15.18
CA TYR A 314 -8.39 -11.78 -14.35
C TYR A 314 -9.68 -11.73 -15.16
N SER A 315 -10.75 -12.29 -14.59
CA SER A 315 -12.08 -12.25 -15.14
C SER A 315 -13.11 -11.97 -14.05
N LEU A 316 -14.18 -11.26 -14.40
CA LEU A 316 -15.30 -10.96 -13.51
C LEU A 316 -16.60 -10.87 -14.29
N THR A 317 -17.73 -10.93 -13.59
CA THR A 317 -19.04 -10.65 -14.19
C THR A 317 -19.38 -9.18 -13.97
N ALA A 318 -19.90 -8.50 -14.99
CA ALA A 318 -20.45 -7.17 -14.83
C ALA A 318 -21.56 -7.20 -13.77
N ARG A 319 -21.48 -6.31 -12.77
CA ARG A 319 -22.36 -6.30 -11.58
C ARG A 319 -22.13 -7.46 -10.61
N GLY A 320 -21.01 -8.19 -10.73
CA GLY A 320 -20.54 -9.18 -9.76
C GLY A 320 -19.73 -8.55 -8.63
N SER A 321 -19.66 -9.26 -7.51
CA SER A 321 -18.82 -8.94 -6.34
C SER A 321 -17.54 -9.77 -6.27
N GLU A 322 -17.36 -10.74 -7.16
CA GLU A 322 -16.20 -11.63 -7.19
C GLU A 322 -15.36 -11.42 -8.46
N VAL A 323 -14.07 -11.71 -8.35
CA VAL A 323 -13.11 -11.74 -9.46
C VAL A 323 -12.30 -13.04 -9.38
N THR A 324 -12.05 -13.65 -10.54
CA THR A 324 -11.16 -14.80 -10.67
C THR A 324 -9.86 -14.35 -11.32
N THR A 325 -8.73 -14.49 -10.61
CA THR A 325 -7.40 -14.15 -11.11
C THR A 325 -6.87 -15.20 -12.09
N GLY A 326 -5.83 -14.85 -12.85
CA GLY A 326 -5.27 -15.71 -13.92
C GLY A 326 -4.69 -17.04 -13.43
N ASP A 327 -4.37 -17.14 -12.15
CA ASP A 327 -3.97 -18.38 -11.45
C ASP A 327 -5.17 -19.29 -11.08
N GLY A 328 -6.40 -18.81 -11.32
CA GLY A 328 -7.65 -19.52 -11.04
C GLY A 328 -8.20 -19.29 -9.63
N GLU A 329 -7.56 -18.47 -8.81
CA GLU A 329 -8.11 -18.11 -7.49
C GLU A 329 -9.29 -17.14 -7.63
N THR A 330 -10.34 -17.36 -6.83
CA THR A 330 -11.48 -16.43 -6.76
C THR A 330 -11.41 -15.61 -5.47
N ARG A 331 -11.60 -14.31 -5.60
CA ARG A 331 -11.52 -13.32 -4.52
C ARG A 331 -12.74 -12.41 -4.56
N GLU A 332 -13.13 -11.91 -3.39
CA GLU A 332 -14.14 -10.85 -3.29
C GLU A 332 -13.51 -9.50 -3.66
N LEU A 333 -14.27 -8.67 -4.36
CA LEU A 333 -13.96 -7.28 -4.63
C LEU A 333 -14.26 -6.43 -3.40
N PHE A 334 -13.57 -5.30 -3.24
CA PHE A 334 -13.89 -4.34 -2.18
C PHE A 334 -15.30 -3.78 -2.30
N ALA A 335 -15.80 -3.63 -3.54
CA ALA A 335 -17.20 -3.34 -3.82
C ALA A 335 -17.67 -4.06 -5.09
N THR A 336 -18.98 -4.32 -5.16
CA THR A 336 -19.61 -4.86 -6.37
C THR A 336 -19.28 -3.98 -7.57
N SER A 337 -18.85 -4.59 -8.68
CA SER A 337 -18.61 -3.88 -9.93
C SER A 337 -19.87 -3.12 -10.37
N VAL A 338 -19.71 -1.86 -10.79
CA VAL A 338 -20.84 -1.01 -11.18
C VAL A 338 -20.85 -0.84 -12.68
N VAL A 339 -22.02 -0.93 -13.31
CA VAL A 339 -22.19 -0.53 -14.70
C VAL A 339 -23.06 0.71 -14.74
N LYS A 340 -22.46 1.84 -15.11
CA LYS A 340 -23.09 3.15 -15.24
C LYS A 340 -22.89 3.62 -16.68
N ASP A 341 -23.98 3.97 -17.36
CA ASP A 341 -23.98 4.48 -18.74
C ASP A 341 -23.17 3.63 -19.74
N GLY A 342 -23.15 2.30 -19.53
CA GLY A 342 -22.44 1.34 -20.37
C GLY A 342 -20.95 1.15 -20.00
N VAL A 343 -20.43 1.89 -19.03
CA VAL A 343 -19.06 1.79 -18.53
C VAL A 343 -19.03 0.94 -17.25
N THR A 344 -18.08 0.00 -17.19
CA THR A 344 -17.83 -0.79 -15.98
C THR A 344 -16.81 -0.09 -15.09
N PHE A 345 -17.18 0.09 -13.83
CA PHE A 345 -16.36 0.65 -12.78
C PHE A 345 -16.02 -0.39 -11.72
N LEU A 346 -14.79 -0.32 -11.23
CA LEU A 346 -14.32 -1.04 -10.05
C LEU A 346 -13.75 -0.03 -9.06
N THR A 347 -13.58 -0.42 -7.81
CA THR A 347 -12.87 0.43 -6.85
C THR A 347 -11.42 0.63 -7.31
N ALA A 348 -10.84 1.78 -6.97
CA ALA A 348 -9.43 2.05 -7.24
C ALA A 348 -8.54 0.98 -6.61
N ASP A 349 -8.84 0.55 -5.37
CA ASP A 349 -8.11 -0.50 -4.68
C ASP A 349 -8.15 -1.85 -5.41
N ASP A 350 -9.31 -2.26 -5.92
CA ASP A 350 -9.43 -3.48 -6.74
C ASP A 350 -8.58 -3.38 -8.01
N LEU A 351 -8.67 -2.25 -8.73
CA LEU A 351 -7.91 -2.07 -9.97
C LEU A 351 -6.41 -2.00 -9.73
N ILE A 352 -5.98 -1.35 -8.66
CA ILE A 352 -4.58 -1.28 -8.25
C ILE A 352 -4.04 -2.68 -7.96
N ALA A 353 -4.78 -3.47 -7.16
CA ALA A 353 -4.38 -4.81 -6.77
C ALA A 353 -4.37 -5.79 -7.97
N LEU A 354 -5.44 -5.80 -8.77
CA LEU A 354 -5.60 -6.73 -9.88
C LEU A 354 -4.62 -6.50 -11.03
N ASN A 355 -4.18 -5.25 -11.22
CA ASN A 355 -3.25 -4.89 -12.29
C ASN A 355 -1.81 -4.73 -11.80
N GLU A 356 -1.54 -4.95 -10.51
CA GLU A 356 -0.22 -4.81 -9.88
C GLU A 356 0.47 -3.47 -10.23
N VAL A 357 -0.29 -2.37 -10.13
CA VAL A 357 0.22 -1.01 -10.41
C VAL A 357 0.56 -0.26 -9.13
N LYS A 358 1.53 0.66 -9.20
CA LYS A 358 1.85 1.56 -8.10
C LYS A 358 0.90 2.74 -8.08
N ILE A 359 0.20 2.97 -6.97
CA ILE A 359 -0.51 4.23 -6.74
C ILE A 359 0.47 5.32 -6.30
N VAL A 360 0.40 6.47 -6.95
CA VAL A 360 1.13 7.70 -6.63
C VAL A 360 0.13 8.70 -6.04
N LYS A 361 0.61 9.52 -5.11
CA LYS A 361 -0.19 10.54 -4.41
C LYS A 361 -0.17 11.87 -5.12
#